data_AF-A0A6J1W2L5-F1
#
_entry.id   AF-A0A6J1W2L5-F1
#
_cell.length_a   1.000
_cell.length_b   1.000
_cell.length_c   1.000
_cell.angle_alpha   90.00
_cell.angle_beta   90.00
_cell.angle_gamma   90.00
#
_symmetry.space_group_name_H-M   'P 1'
#
loop_
_entity.id
_entity.type
_entity.pdbx_description
1 polymer ?
#
loop_
_entity_poly.entity_id
_entity_poly.type
_entity_poly.pdbx_seq_one_letter_code
_entity_poly.pdbx_strand_id
1 'polypeptide(L)' 'MFVYKWPSDKENETGIVSQHSDCHVKGGGISSYAANPPAAGQSLVACLDQALEDVPKARHGITPLYLGATAGMRLLK' A
#
# COMPACT_ATOMS: atom_id res chain seq x y z
N MET A 1 -0.48 -4.32 2.55
CA MET A 1 -0.82 -3.32 1.51
C MET A 1 -2.25 -3.59 1.10
N PHE A 2 -3.09 -2.57 1.06
CA PHE A 2 -4.49 -2.70 0.67
C PHE A 2 -4.73 -1.84 -0.57
N VAL A 3 -5.40 -2.40 -1.58
CA VAL A 3 -5.85 -1.67 -2.75
C VAL A 3 -7.35 -1.43 -2.57
N TYR A 4 -7.77 -0.17 -2.69
CA TYR A 4 -9.17 0.22 -2.61
C TYR A 4 -9.68 0.66 -3.98
N LYS A 5 -10.97 0.41 -4.24
CA LYS A 5 -11.67 0.87 -5.44
C LYS A 5 -13.02 1.45 -5.09
N TRP A 6 -13.48 2.35 -5.95
CA TRP A 6 -14.79 2.97 -5.88
C TRP A 6 -15.27 3.26 -7.30
N PRO A 7 -16.60 3.28 -7.55
CA PRO A 7 -17.15 3.76 -8.80
C PRO A 7 -16.77 5.23 -9.04
N SER A 8 -16.61 5.63 -10.30
CA SER A 8 -16.39 7.03 -10.64
C SER A 8 -17.61 7.90 -10.31
N ASP A 9 -18.80 7.32 -10.41
CA ASP A 9 -20.05 7.97 -10.01
C ASP A 9 -20.31 7.78 -8.52
N LYS A 10 -20.90 8.80 -7.89
CA LYS A 10 -21.26 8.74 -6.48
C LYS A 10 -22.64 8.12 -6.31
N GLU A 11 -22.78 7.19 -5.38
CA GLU A 11 -24.08 6.66 -4.97
C GLU A 11 -24.63 7.60 -3.89
N ASN A 12 -25.72 8.33 -4.18
CA ASN A 12 -26.29 9.33 -3.27
C ASN A 12 -25.26 10.35 -2.76
N GLU A 13 -24.49 10.96 -3.66
CA GLU A 13 -23.41 11.93 -3.36
C GLU A 13 -22.26 11.38 -2.48
N THR A 14 -22.27 10.08 -2.20
CA THR A 14 -21.27 9.40 -1.36
C THR A 14 -20.42 8.47 -2.21
N GLY A 15 -19.10 8.59 -2.07
CA GLY A 15 -18.17 7.65 -2.69
C GLY A 15 -18.10 6.38 -1.85
N ILE A 16 -18.72 5.29 -2.31
CA ILE A 16 -18.62 4.00 -1.64
C ILE A 16 -17.28 3.35 -2.01
N VAL A 17 -16.39 3.28 -1.02
CA VAL A 17 -15.06 2.68 -1.16
C VAL A 17 -15.11 1.23 -0.66
N SER A 18 -14.55 0.31 -1.45
CA SER A 18 -14.43 -1.10 -1.11
C SER A 18 -12.98 -1.56 -1.26
N GLN A 19 -12.57 -2.52 -0.42
CA GLN A 19 -11.28 -3.20 -0.61
C GLN A 19 -11.36 -4.04 -1.88
N HIS A 20 -10.39 -3.86 -2.78
CA HIS A 20 -10.26 -4.63 -4.00
C HIS A 20 -9.38 -5.86 -3.79
N SER A 21 -8.22 -5.68 -3.18
CA SER A 21 -7.22 -6.71 -2.92
C SER A 21 -6.36 -6.31 -1.73
N ASP A 22 -5.62 -7.28 -1.19
CA ASP A 22 -4.61 -7.06 -0.18
C ASP A 22 -3.36 -7.93 -0.44
N CYS A 23 -2.22 -7.44 0.03
CA CYS A 23 -0.96 -8.16 0.00
C CYS A 23 -0.22 -7.98 1.32
N HIS A 24 0.16 -9.09 1.94
CA HIS A 24 0.92 -9.10 3.17
C HIS A 24 2.42 -9.20 2.84
N VAL A 25 3.16 -8.13 3.14
CA VAL A 25 4.62 -8.09 2.96
C VAL A 25 5.26 -9.18 3.83
N LYS A 26 6.17 -9.95 3.26
CA LYS A 26 6.92 -10.98 3.97
C LYS A 26 7.99 -10.34 4.86
N GLY A 27 8.20 -10.90 6.05
CA GLY A 27 9.20 -10.42 7.01
C GLY A 27 8.62 -9.55 8.12
N GLY A 28 9.49 -8.81 8.80
CA GLY A 28 9.11 -7.89 9.88
C GLY A 28 8.58 -6.55 9.35
N GLY A 29 8.03 -5.74 10.27
CA GLY A 29 7.66 -4.36 9.96
C GLY A 29 8.89 -3.51 9.58
N ILE A 30 8.68 -2.37 8.91
CA ILE A 30 9.78 -1.54 8.39
C ILE A 30 10.78 -1.09 9.46
N SER A 31 10.38 -0.97 10.73
CA SER A 31 11.26 -0.64 11.86
C SER A 31 12.28 -1.73 12.18
N SER A 32 12.03 -2.99 11.79
CA SER A 32 12.97 -4.10 12.00
C SER A 32 14.23 -3.99 11.14
N TYR A 33 14.20 -3.17 10.10
CA TYR A 33 15.32 -2.95 9.18
C TYR A 33 16.20 -1.76 9.59
N ALA A 34 16.16 -1.33 10.86
CA ALA A 34 16.95 -0.19 11.36
C ALA A 34 18.44 -0.29 11.01
N ALA A 35 19.02 -1.49 11.13
CA ALA A 35 20.42 -1.75 10.82
C ALA A 35 20.72 -1.84 9.30
N ASN A 36 19.68 -1.95 8.45
CA ASN A 36 19.79 -1.98 6.99
C ASN A 36 18.58 -1.30 6.34
N PRO A 37 18.46 0.05 6.40
CA PRO A 37 17.29 0.77 5.90
C PRO A 37 16.90 0.49 4.44
N PRO A 38 17.85 0.29 3.49
CA PRO A 38 17.49 -0.10 2.13
C PRO A 38 16.63 -1.37 2.02
N ALA A 39 16.81 -2.34 2.92
CA ALA A 39 16.02 -3.56 2.93
C ALA A 39 14.54 -3.32 3.29
N ALA A 40 14.22 -2.23 4.00
CA ALA A 40 12.82 -1.84 4.24
C ALA A 40 12.07 -1.47 2.96
N GLY A 41 12.76 -0.83 2.00
CA GLY A 41 12.16 -0.53 0.70
C GLY A 41 12.02 -1.79 -0.16
N GLN A 42 13.07 -2.63 -0.18
CA GLN A 42 13.08 -3.88 -0.94
C GLN A 42 11.99 -4.86 -0.47
N SER A 43 11.66 -4.88 0.82
CA SER A 43 10.60 -5.76 1.34
C SER A 43 9.23 -5.47 0.71
N LEU A 44 8.99 -4.25 0.22
CA LEU A 44 7.72 -3.83 -0.36
C LEU A 44 7.54 -4.26 -1.82
N VAL A 45 8.64 -4.55 -2.54
CA VAL A 45 8.64 -4.75 -4.01
C VAL A 45 7.64 -5.80 -4.45
N ALA A 46 7.61 -6.97 -3.82
CA ALA A 46 6.69 -8.04 -4.19
C ALA A 46 5.21 -7.62 -4.10
N CYS A 47 4.84 -6.82 -3.09
CA CYS A 47 3.48 -6.30 -3.00
C CYS A 47 3.22 -5.16 -3.99
N LEU A 48 4.22 -4.32 -4.29
CA LEU A 48 4.09 -3.27 -5.30
C LEU A 48 3.92 -3.87 -6.71
N ASP A 49 4.63 -4.96 -7.02
CA ASP A 49 4.47 -5.69 -8.28
C ASP A 49 3.04 -6.27 -8.40
N GLN A 50 2.50 -6.85 -7.33
CA GLN A 50 1.09 -7.27 -7.29
C GLN A 50 0.14 -6.08 -7.50
N ALA A 51 0.43 -4.91 -6.93
CA ALA A 51 -0.38 -3.69 -7.14
C ALA A 51 -0.45 -3.28 -8.62
N LEU A 52 0.66 -3.47 -9.36
CA LEU A 52 0.72 -3.17 -10.80
C LEU A 52 -0.17 -4.11 -11.63
N GLU A 53 -0.38 -5.34 -11.16
CA GLU A 53 -1.31 -6.31 -11.75
C GLU A 53 -2.77 -6.04 -11.36
N ASP A 54 -3.01 -5.68 -10.10
CA ASP A 54 -4.35 -5.44 -9.55
C ASP A 54 -4.98 -4.12 -10.07
N VAL A 55 -4.17 -3.09 -10.28
CA VAL A 55 -4.63 -1.78 -10.77
C VAL A 55 -4.47 -1.71 -12.30
N PRO A 56 -5.50 -1.34 -13.06
CA PRO A 56 -5.38 -1.19 -14.51
C PRO A 56 -4.28 -0.18 -14.88
N LYS A 57 -3.43 -0.53 -15.85
CA LYS A 57 -2.27 0.29 -16.30
C LYS A 57 -2.61 1.74 -16.63
N ALA A 58 -3.78 1.98 -17.25
CA ALA A 58 -4.25 3.32 -17.58
C ALA A 58 -4.54 4.20 -16.34
N ARG A 59 -4.73 3.58 -15.17
CA ARG A 59 -5.01 4.27 -13.90
C ARG A 59 -3.77 4.43 -13.01
N HIS A 60 -2.64 3.79 -13.31
CA HIS A 60 -1.42 3.87 -12.49
C HIS A 60 -1.01 5.31 -12.18
N GLY A 61 -1.06 6.21 -13.17
CA GLY A 61 -0.67 7.62 -12.99
C GLY A 61 -1.64 8.48 -12.15
N ILE A 62 -2.85 8.00 -11.88
CA ILE A 62 -3.88 8.70 -11.10
C ILE A 62 -4.26 7.98 -9.80
N THR A 63 -3.74 6.78 -9.56
CA THR A 63 -3.96 6.03 -8.33
C THR A 63 -2.99 6.52 -7.26
N PRO A 64 -3.45 7.20 -6.20
CA PRO A 64 -2.56 7.69 -5.16
C PRO A 64 -2.06 6.54 -4.28
N LEU A 65 -0.79 6.63 -3.85
CA LEU A 65 -0.14 5.65 -2.98
C LEU A 65 0.31 6.33 -1.67
N TYR A 66 -0.05 5.73 -0.55
CA TYR A 66 0.29 6.23 0.78
C TYR A 66 0.92 5.12 1.62
N LEU A 67 1.94 5.48 2.41
CA LEU A 67 2.56 4.60 3.39
C LEU A 67 2.41 5.23 4.78
N GLY A 68 1.68 4.54 5.66
CA GLY A 68 1.50 4.92 7.05
C GLY A 68 2.26 3.97 7.97
N ALA A 69 3.05 4.52 8.89
CA ALA A 69 3.71 3.76 9.94
C ALA A 69 3.09 4.05 11.31
N THR A 70 3.15 3.07 12.20
CA THR A 70 2.51 3.13 13.52
C THR A 70 3.55 3.02 14.64
N ALA A 71 3.18 2.43 15.80
CA ALA A 71 3.98 2.44 17.02
C ALA A 71 5.42 1.93 16.83
N GLY A 72 5.63 0.90 15.99
CA GLY A 72 6.97 0.33 15.75
C GLY A 72 7.99 1.34 15.22
N MET A 73 7.57 2.27 14.35
CA MET A 73 8.45 3.34 13.86
C MET A 73 8.62 4.48 14.85
N ARG A 74 7.63 4.75 15.70
CA ARG A 74 7.74 5.79 16.74
C ARG A 74 8.75 5.44 17.84
N LEU A 75 8.99 4.14 18.04
CA LEU A 75 9.95 3.62 19.01
C LEU A 75 11.38 3.53 18.46
N LEU A 76 11.54 3.67 17.15
CA LEU A 76 12.86 3.62 16.53
C LEU A 76 13.65 4.88 16.90
N LYS A 77 14.80 4.70 17.56
CA LYS A 77 15.68 5.77 18.04
C LYS A 77 16.83 6.02 17.08
#